data_AF-A0A085ZDA0-F1
#
_entry.id   AF-A0A085ZDA0-F1
#
_cell.length_a   1.000
_cell.length_b   1.000
_cell.length_c   1.000
_cell.angle_alpha   90.00
_cell.angle_beta   90.00
_cell.angle_gamma   90.00
#
_symmetry.space_group_name_H-M   'P 1'
#
loop_
_entity.id
_entity.type
_entity.pdbx_description
1 polymer ?
#
loop_
_entity_poly.entity_id
_entity_poly.type
_entity_poly.pdbx_seq_one_letter_code
_entity_poly.pdbx_strand_id
1 'polypeptide(L)'
;MLNNTNSSKKSALIIGILLSVLLPFLAIFFSLLFKKIGISNEIQFYISRFAIWFSLLLLFFYSLKIEKQPFLLWKETEYSFSFFAKALFITFLKLFIAVFITGVLFILFKITGESAVLNKALALFKKSYFLLFFTCVTAGITEELIFRGYLLPRLELLLKNKKLAVIISSIIFGFLHIGYGTLINVVGPIVIGLVFAVQYDKYRNIKILIMCHFLWDLLLLIAKTR
;
A
#
# COMPACT_ATOMS: atom_id res chain seq x y z
N MET A 1 -26.54 -6.36 -1.73
CA MET A 1 -26.28 -5.25 -2.66
C MET A 1 -26.90 -3.99 -2.07
N LEU A 2 -26.08 -2.99 -1.69
CA LEU A 2 -26.60 -1.75 -1.10
C LEU A 2 -27.32 -0.92 -2.17
N ASN A 3 -28.63 -0.75 -2.02
CA ASN A 3 -29.42 0.18 -2.81
C ASN A 3 -28.96 1.60 -2.48
N ASN A 4 -28.30 2.26 -3.44
CA ASN A 4 -27.52 3.49 -3.25
C ASN A 4 -28.40 4.77 -3.21
N THR A 5 -29.63 4.65 -2.73
CA THR A 5 -30.66 5.72 -2.77
C THR A 5 -30.68 6.63 -1.55
N ASN A 6 -29.84 6.39 -0.53
CA ASN A 6 -29.75 7.23 0.66
C ASN A 6 -28.50 8.13 0.60
N SER A 7 -28.70 9.44 0.44
CA SER A 7 -27.63 10.44 0.25
C SER A 7 -26.57 10.39 1.37
N SER A 8 -27.00 10.18 2.61
CA SER A 8 -26.12 10.09 3.78
C SER A 8 -25.10 8.95 3.68
N LYS A 9 -25.54 7.76 3.21
CA LYS A 9 -24.66 6.59 3.02
C LYS A 9 -23.65 6.82 1.91
N LYS A 10 -24.06 7.49 0.83
CA LYS A 10 -23.19 7.85 -0.28
C LYS A 10 -22.12 8.86 0.15
N SER A 11 -22.48 9.86 0.96
CA SER A 11 -21.52 10.82 1.51
C SER A 11 -20.49 10.15 2.42
N ALA A 12 -20.93 9.26 3.32
CA ALA A 12 -20.02 8.52 4.20
C ALA A 12 -19.02 7.66 3.42
N LEU A 13 -19.46 7.02 2.33
CA LEU A 13 -18.61 6.25 1.42
C LEU A 13 -17.54 7.14 0.75
N ILE A 14 -17.94 8.29 0.22
CA ILE A 14 -17.01 9.22 -0.45
C ILE A 14 -15.99 9.77 0.54
N ILE A 15 -16.42 10.17 1.74
CA ILE A 15 -15.52 10.63 2.80
C ILE A 15 -14.55 9.51 3.20
N GLY A 16 -15.02 8.26 3.31
CA GLY A 16 -14.16 7.11 3.59
C GLY A 16 -13.06 6.92 2.54
N ILE A 17 -13.43 6.97 1.26
CA ILE A 17 -12.48 6.93 0.14
C ILE A 17 -11.45 8.05 0.26
N LEU A 18 -11.89 9.30 0.52
CA LEU A 18 -10.97 10.44 0.70
C LEU A 18 -10.04 10.23 1.89
N LEU A 19 -10.56 9.80 3.04
CA LEU A 19 -9.76 9.54 4.25
C LEU A 19 -8.71 8.45 4.03
N SER A 20 -9.04 7.40 3.28
CA SER A 20 -8.09 6.32 2.97
C SER A 20 -6.88 6.78 2.15
N VAL A 21 -6.97 7.93 1.47
CA VAL A 21 -5.86 8.55 0.73
C VAL A 21 -5.19 9.65 1.55
N LEU A 22 -5.98 10.52 2.17
CA LEU A 22 -5.49 11.69 2.89
C LEU A 22 -4.73 11.32 4.16
N LEU A 23 -5.21 10.35 4.95
CA LEU A 23 -4.58 9.96 6.20
C LEU A 23 -3.15 9.41 6.01
N PRO A 24 -2.88 8.42 5.11
CA PRO A 24 -1.52 7.95 4.89
C PRO A 24 -0.64 9.04 4.23
N PHE A 25 -1.20 9.87 3.35
CA PHE A 25 -0.46 11.02 2.79
C PHE A 25 0.02 11.96 3.89
N LEU A 26 -0.88 12.39 4.79
CA LEU A 26 -0.54 13.26 5.93
C LEU A 26 0.47 12.59 6.88
N ALA A 27 0.37 11.29 7.11
CA ALA A 27 1.32 10.55 7.94
C ALA A 27 2.76 10.61 7.41
N ILE A 28 2.95 10.65 6.10
CA ILE A 28 4.28 10.81 5.48
C ILE A 28 4.86 12.19 5.82
N PHE A 29 4.08 13.26 5.68
CA PHE A 29 4.51 14.64 5.97
C PHE A 29 4.58 14.95 7.47
N PHE A 30 3.87 14.19 8.31
CA PHE A 30 3.84 14.39 9.77
C PHE A 30 5.26 14.37 10.39
N SER A 31 6.13 13.50 9.87
CA SER A 31 7.53 13.42 10.32
C SER A 31 8.34 14.70 10.10
N LEU A 32 7.96 15.55 9.12
CA LEU A 32 8.65 16.81 8.83
C LEU A 32 8.46 17.86 9.93
N LEU A 33 7.36 17.77 10.70
CA LEU A 33 7.11 18.67 11.83
C LEU A 33 8.19 18.52 12.91
N PHE A 34 8.75 17.33 13.05
CA PHE A 34 9.78 16.99 14.05
C PHE A 34 11.20 17.31 13.58
N LYS A 35 11.39 17.65 12.30
CA LYS A 35 12.71 17.94 11.73
C LYS A 35 13.40 19.13 12.42
N LYS A 36 12.61 20.10 12.89
CA LYS A 36 13.12 21.32 13.57
C LYS A 36 13.41 21.12 15.07
N ILE A 37 13.01 20.00 15.64
CA ILE A 37 13.06 19.73 17.10
C ILE A 37 14.37 18.99 17.48
N GLY A 38 15.29 18.78 16.53
CA GLY A 38 16.60 18.16 16.80
C GLY A 38 16.57 16.64 17.03
N ILE A 39 15.43 15.99 16.79
CA ILE A 39 15.28 14.53 16.93
C ILE A 39 16.07 13.81 15.81
N SER A 40 16.68 12.66 16.14
CA SER A 40 17.45 11.86 15.18
C SER A 40 16.61 11.37 13.98
N ASN A 41 17.27 11.17 12.83
CA ASN A 41 16.59 10.68 11.62
C ASN A 41 15.95 9.29 11.81
N GLU A 42 16.54 8.44 12.65
CA GLU A 42 15.98 7.12 12.96
C GLU A 42 14.65 7.22 13.73
N ILE A 43 14.61 8.05 14.78
CA ILE A 43 13.38 8.28 15.55
C ILE A 43 12.29 8.91 14.67
N GLN A 44 12.65 9.89 13.83
CA GLN A 44 11.71 10.47 12.86
C GLN A 44 11.10 9.39 11.96
N PHE A 45 11.89 8.38 11.59
CA PHE A 45 11.41 7.28 10.77
C PHE A 45 10.47 6.35 11.54
N TYR A 46 10.74 6.00 12.81
CA TYR A 46 9.76 5.27 13.62
C TYR A 46 8.44 6.04 13.76
N ILE A 47 8.50 7.34 14.01
CA ILE A 47 7.32 8.21 14.12
C ILE A 47 6.47 8.13 12.85
N SER A 48 7.08 8.22 11.65
CA SER A 48 6.30 8.11 10.41
C SER A 48 5.64 6.74 10.23
N ARG A 49 6.31 5.65 10.63
CA ARG A 49 5.74 4.30 10.64
C ARG A 49 4.53 4.20 11.56
N PHE A 50 4.65 4.68 12.80
CA PHE A 50 3.54 4.69 13.75
C PHE A 50 2.39 5.60 13.31
N ALA A 51 2.68 6.72 12.62
CA ALA A 51 1.65 7.58 12.04
C ALA A 51 0.81 6.84 10.98
N ILE A 52 1.43 5.97 10.16
CA ILE A 52 0.70 5.14 9.18
C ILE A 52 -0.19 4.11 9.88
N TRP A 53 0.29 3.46 10.95
CA TRP A 53 -0.54 2.59 11.79
C TRP A 53 -1.73 3.33 12.41
N PHE A 54 -1.51 4.56 12.88
CA PHE A 54 -2.57 5.41 13.41
C PHE A 54 -3.59 5.78 12.32
N SER A 55 -3.15 6.07 11.10
CA SER A 55 -4.03 6.29 9.95
C SER A 55 -4.92 5.06 9.66
N LEU A 56 -4.36 3.86 9.69
CA LEU A 56 -5.13 2.61 9.57
C LEU A 56 -6.16 2.47 10.70
N LEU A 57 -5.78 2.78 11.94
CA LEU A 57 -6.67 2.71 13.10
C LEU A 57 -7.85 3.70 13.00
N LEU A 58 -7.59 4.94 12.58
CA LEU A 58 -8.63 5.93 12.33
C LEU A 58 -9.60 5.46 11.24
N LEU A 59 -9.07 4.91 10.15
CA LEU A 59 -9.88 4.38 9.05
C LEU A 59 -10.73 3.18 9.49
N PHE A 60 -10.16 2.32 10.34
CA PHE A 60 -10.87 1.21 10.96
C PHE A 60 -12.05 1.70 11.82
N PHE A 61 -11.83 2.64 12.73
CA PHE A 61 -12.92 3.21 13.51
C PHE A 61 -13.95 3.94 12.66
N TYR A 62 -13.52 4.68 11.64
CA TYR A 62 -14.42 5.34 10.69
C TYR A 62 -15.36 4.33 10.02
N SER A 63 -14.83 3.20 9.55
CA SER A 63 -15.63 2.12 8.93
C SER A 63 -16.71 1.58 9.87
N LEU A 64 -16.37 1.32 11.12
CA LEU A 64 -17.28 0.69 12.08
C LEU A 64 -18.31 1.66 12.64
N LYS A 65 -17.88 2.90 12.95
CA LYS A 65 -18.70 3.88 13.67
C LYS A 65 -19.49 4.78 12.73
N ILE A 66 -18.92 5.18 11.59
CA ILE A 66 -19.54 6.13 10.67
C ILE A 66 -20.19 5.41 9.49
N GLU A 67 -19.45 4.57 8.77
CA GLU A 67 -20.02 3.82 7.65
C GLU A 67 -20.97 2.71 8.11
N LYS A 68 -20.76 2.20 9.34
CA LYS A 68 -21.46 1.03 9.89
C LYS A 68 -21.34 -0.18 8.96
N GLN A 69 -20.15 -0.39 8.41
CA GLN A 69 -19.79 -1.49 7.53
C GLN A 69 -18.55 -2.21 8.08
N PRO A 70 -18.32 -3.49 7.74
CA PRO A 70 -17.04 -4.12 8.04
C PRO A 70 -15.90 -3.36 7.32
N PHE A 71 -14.72 -3.36 7.94
CA PHE A 71 -13.53 -2.73 7.36
C PHE A 71 -13.18 -3.39 6.02
N LEU A 72 -13.02 -4.72 6.03
CA LEU A 72 -12.94 -5.56 4.83
C LEU A 72 -14.36 -5.79 4.30
N LEU A 73 -14.72 -5.05 3.25
CA LEU A 73 -16.07 -5.11 2.70
C LEU A 73 -16.32 -6.40 1.92
N TRP A 74 -15.30 -6.88 1.21
CA TRP A 74 -15.37 -8.19 0.57
C TRP A 74 -15.18 -9.29 1.61
N LYS A 75 -16.03 -10.31 1.54
CA LYS A 75 -15.90 -11.47 2.41
C LYS A 75 -14.61 -12.21 2.06
N GLU A 76 -13.79 -12.42 3.08
CA GLU A 76 -12.53 -13.15 2.94
C GLU A 76 -12.79 -14.66 2.71
N THR A 77 -11.97 -15.27 1.86
CA THR A 77 -11.98 -16.70 1.58
C THR A 77 -10.91 -17.39 2.42
N GLU A 78 -11.33 -18.43 3.14
CA GLU A 78 -10.41 -19.31 3.85
C GLU A 78 -9.87 -20.38 2.90
N TYR A 79 -8.57 -20.65 3.01
CA TYR A 79 -7.88 -21.62 2.17
C TYR A 79 -7.13 -22.61 3.04
N SER A 80 -7.00 -23.85 2.54
CA SER A 80 -6.03 -24.79 3.10
C SER A 80 -4.61 -24.23 2.95
N PHE A 81 -3.71 -24.64 3.83
CA PHE A 81 -2.32 -24.17 3.81
C PHE A 81 -1.65 -24.35 2.44
N SER A 82 -1.82 -25.52 1.80
CA SER A 82 -1.23 -25.80 0.49
C SER A 82 -1.75 -24.88 -0.62
N PHE A 83 -3.06 -24.58 -0.61
CA PHE A 83 -3.62 -23.65 -1.58
C PHE A 83 -3.14 -22.22 -1.31
N PHE A 84 -3.12 -21.80 -0.04
CA PHE A 84 -2.61 -20.51 0.37
C PHE A 84 -1.16 -20.31 -0.07
N ALA A 85 -0.28 -21.28 0.19
CA ALA A 85 1.12 -21.25 -0.21
C ALA A 85 1.28 -21.17 -1.74
N LYS A 86 0.49 -21.94 -2.50
CA LYS A 86 0.48 -21.88 -3.96
C LYS A 86 0.01 -20.51 -4.46
N ALA A 87 -1.04 -19.95 -3.88
CA ALA A 87 -1.57 -18.65 -4.27
C ALA A 87 -0.58 -17.51 -3.95
N LEU A 88 0.10 -17.58 -2.80
CA LEU A 88 1.19 -16.69 -2.43
C LEU A 88 2.34 -16.76 -3.44
N PHE A 89 2.82 -17.97 -3.76
CA PHE A 89 3.88 -18.17 -4.75
C PHE A 89 3.52 -17.62 -6.13
N ILE A 90 2.31 -17.93 -6.63
CA ILE A 90 1.82 -17.42 -7.93
C ILE A 90 1.72 -15.88 -7.91
N THR A 91 1.27 -15.31 -6.79
CA THR A 91 1.19 -13.85 -6.63
C THR A 91 2.57 -13.22 -6.70
N PHE A 92 3.54 -13.79 -5.99
CA PHE A 92 4.92 -13.34 -5.98
C PHE A 92 5.57 -13.47 -7.36
N LEU A 93 5.34 -14.57 -8.08
CA LEU A 93 5.85 -14.77 -9.43
C LEU A 93 5.30 -13.73 -10.42
N LYS A 94 3.99 -13.45 -10.37
CA LYS A 94 3.37 -12.41 -11.21
C LYS A 94 3.92 -11.03 -10.91
N LEU A 95 4.11 -10.71 -9.62
CA LEU A 95 4.71 -9.47 -9.18
C LEU A 95 6.13 -9.33 -9.73
N PHE A 96 6.96 -10.36 -9.57
CA PHE A 96 8.32 -10.39 -10.09
C PHE A 96 8.36 -10.16 -11.59
N ILE A 97 7.55 -10.89 -12.37
CA ILE A 97 7.47 -10.72 -13.83
C ILE A 97 7.06 -9.29 -14.20
N ALA A 98 6.04 -8.74 -13.54
CA ALA A 98 5.54 -7.40 -13.84
C ALA A 98 6.60 -6.32 -13.55
N VAL A 99 7.30 -6.41 -12.42
CA VAL A 99 8.36 -5.46 -12.07
C VAL A 99 9.59 -5.65 -12.97
N PHE A 100 9.95 -6.89 -13.31
CA PHE A 100 11.05 -7.18 -14.23
C PHE A 100 10.80 -6.55 -15.62
N ILE A 101 9.61 -6.78 -16.19
CA ILE A 101 9.21 -6.16 -17.47
C ILE A 101 9.27 -4.63 -17.34
N THR A 102 8.74 -4.06 -16.26
CA THR A 102 8.78 -2.61 -16.02
C THR A 102 10.23 -2.09 -15.99
N GLY A 103 11.14 -2.81 -15.33
CA GLY A 103 12.57 -2.48 -15.31
C GLY A 103 13.22 -2.53 -16.69
N VAL A 104 12.92 -3.55 -17.49
CA VAL A 104 13.39 -3.64 -18.89
C VAL A 104 12.87 -2.45 -19.71
N LEU A 105 11.60 -2.08 -19.56
CA LEU A 105 11.04 -0.92 -20.26
C LEU A 105 11.73 0.38 -19.85
N PHE A 106 12.03 0.58 -18.56
CA PHE A 106 12.80 1.77 -18.14
C PHE A 106 14.17 1.83 -18.77
N ILE A 107 14.88 0.70 -18.88
CA ILE A 107 16.18 0.64 -19.56
C ILE A 107 16.02 0.97 -21.05
N LEU A 108 15.05 0.36 -21.74
CA LEU A 108 14.79 0.59 -23.17
C LEU A 108 14.44 2.04 -23.49
N PHE A 109 13.61 2.66 -22.66
CA PHE A 109 13.22 4.07 -22.81
C PHE A 109 14.20 5.06 -22.16
N LYS A 110 15.34 4.58 -21.65
CA LYS A 110 16.37 5.40 -20.96
C LYS A 110 15.79 6.24 -19.82
N ILE A 111 14.76 5.73 -19.14
CA ILE A 111 14.19 6.35 -17.95
C ILE A 111 15.11 6.02 -16.78
N THR A 112 15.80 7.04 -16.28
CA THR A 112 16.69 6.94 -15.11
C THR A 112 16.24 7.92 -14.03
N GLY A 113 16.65 7.66 -12.80
CA GLY A 113 16.34 8.53 -11.67
C GLY A 113 16.86 7.97 -10.37
N GLU A 114 17.60 8.79 -9.63
CA GLU A 114 18.08 8.45 -8.29
C GLU A 114 17.28 9.20 -7.24
N SER A 115 16.76 8.48 -6.25
CA SER A 115 16.00 9.06 -5.16
C SER A 115 16.90 9.33 -3.96
N ALA A 116 17.15 10.60 -3.66
CA ALA A 116 17.87 11.01 -2.45
C ALA A 116 17.15 10.56 -1.16
N VAL A 117 15.80 10.56 -1.18
CA VAL A 117 14.97 10.09 -0.08
C VAL A 117 15.16 8.59 0.16
N LEU A 118 15.14 7.78 -0.91
CA LEU A 118 15.40 6.35 -0.83
C LEU A 118 16.82 6.06 -0.36
N ASN A 119 17.83 6.76 -0.90
CA ASN A 119 19.23 6.56 -0.51
C ASN A 119 19.45 6.88 0.98
N LYS A 120 18.82 7.95 1.49
CA LYS A 120 18.83 8.26 2.92
C LYS A 120 18.17 7.15 3.75
N ALA A 121 17.09 6.56 3.25
CA ALA A 121 16.43 5.44 3.91
C ALA A 121 17.30 4.18 3.96
N LEU A 122 17.90 3.81 2.84
CA LEU A 122 18.82 2.69 2.74
C LEU A 122 20.01 2.86 3.70
N ALA A 123 20.57 4.08 3.81
CA ALA A 123 21.66 4.35 4.74
C ALA A 123 21.28 4.13 6.22
N LEU A 124 20.02 4.35 6.59
CA LEU A 124 19.52 4.07 7.95
C LEU A 124 19.26 2.58 8.15
N PHE A 125 18.69 1.91 7.15
CA PHE A 125 18.46 0.47 7.18
C PHE A 125 19.76 -0.35 7.27
N LYS A 126 20.84 0.11 6.62
CA LYS A 126 22.18 -0.46 6.77
C LYS A 126 22.69 -0.44 8.22
N LYS A 127 22.20 0.50 9.04
CA LYS A 127 22.57 0.63 10.46
C LYS A 127 21.62 -0.12 11.40
N SER A 128 20.38 -0.39 10.97
CA SER A 128 19.33 -0.95 11.81
C SER A 128 18.43 -1.90 11.01
N TYR A 129 18.76 -3.19 11.07
CA TYR A 129 17.93 -4.25 10.46
C TYR A 129 16.54 -4.36 11.09
N PHE A 130 16.41 -4.00 12.38
CA PHE A 130 15.11 -3.94 13.03
C PHE A 130 14.22 -2.86 12.42
N LEU A 131 14.76 -1.66 12.16
CA LEU A 131 14.03 -0.61 11.47
C LEU A 131 13.63 -1.02 10.05
N LEU A 132 14.51 -1.71 9.31
CA LEU A 132 14.19 -2.28 7.99
C LEU A 132 13.01 -3.24 8.10
N PHE A 133 13.11 -4.25 8.95
CA PHE A 133 12.06 -5.26 9.14
C PHE A 133 10.73 -4.62 9.54
N PHE A 134 10.74 -3.71 10.52
CA PHE A 134 9.55 -3.00 10.97
C PHE A 134 8.93 -2.14 9.87
N THR A 135 9.75 -1.56 8.99
CA THR A 135 9.28 -0.82 7.81
C THR A 135 8.55 -1.75 6.84
N CYS A 136 9.14 -2.91 6.51
CA CYS A 136 8.51 -3.90 5.63
C CYS A 136 7.19 -4.43 6.21
N VAL A 137 7.14 -4.72 7.52
CA VAL A 137 5.92 -5.17 8.20
C VAL A 137 4.85 -4.08 8.15
N THR A 138 5.23 -2.83 8.43
CA THR A 138 4.29 -1.71 8.40
C THR A 138 3.72 -1.50 7.00
N ALA A 139 4.56 -1.42 5.97
CA ALA A 139 4.12 -1.26 4.59
C ALA A 139 3.21 -2.44 4.18
N GLY A 140 3.69 -3.67 4.33
CA GLY A 140 2.96 -4.87 3.93
C GLY A 140 1.59 -5.02 4.59
N ILE A 141 1.44 -4.66 5.87
CA ILE A 141 0.15 -4.75 6.55
C ILE A 141 -0.74 -3.54 6.24
N THR A 142 -0.23 -2.33 6.52
CA THR A 142 -1.07 -1.13 6.51
C THR A 142 -1.49 -0.74 5.10
N GLU A 143 -0.60 -0.84 4.13
CA GLU A 143 -0.92 -0.46 2.75
C GLU A 143 -1.88 -1.45 2.11
N GLU A 144 -1.73 -2.75 2.33
CA GLU A 144 -2.68 -3.72 1.79
C GLU A 144 -4.06 -3.57 2.44
N LEU A 145 -4.14 -3.36 3.75
CA LEU A 145 -5.41 -3.13 4.42
C LEU A 145 -6.10 -1.83 3.95
N ILE A 146 -5.36 -0.73 3.79
CA ILE A 146 -5.92 0.55 3.34
C ILE A 146 -6.31 0.49 1.85
N PHE A 147 -5.41 0.07 0.98
CA PHE A 147 -5.63 0.18 -0.48
C PHE A 147 -6.44 -0.98 -1.04
N ARG A 148 -6.16 -2.22 -0.62
CA ARG A 148 -6.85 -3.41 -1.15
C ARG A 148 -8.05 -3.75 -0.30
N GLY A 149 -7.88 -3.81 1.03
CA GLY A 149 -8.95 -4.17 1.95
C GLY A 149 -10.07 -3.13 2.05
N TYR A 150 -9.71 -1.84 2.07
CA TYR A 150 -10.66 -0.75 2.31
C TYR A 150 -11.03 0.05 1.05
N LEU A 151 -10.06 0.69 0.39
CA LEU A 151 -10.28 1.63 -0.72
C LEU A 151 -10.86 0.94 -1.96
N LEU A 152 -10.24 -0.14 -2.43
CA LEU A 152 -10.63 -0.82 -3.67
C LEU A 152 -12.11 -1.27 -3.68
N PRO A 153 -12.63 -2.00 -2.67
CA PRO A 153 -14.04 -2.37 -2.61
C PRO A 153 -14.99 -1.17 -2.61
N ARG A 154 -14.59 -0.07 -1.95
CA ARG A 154 -15.40 1.15 -1.85
C ARG A 154 -15.41 1.93 -3.17
N LEU A 155 -14.29 1.98 -3.88
CA LEU A 155 -14.23 2.49 -5.25
C LEU A 155 -15.12 1.66 -6.19
N GLU A 156 -15.12 0.32 -6.06
CA GLU A 156 -16.00 -0.52 -6.87
C GLU A 156 -17.47 -0.21 -6.60
N LEU A 157 -17.87 -0.04 -5.33
CA LEU A 157 -19.23 0.38 -4.99
C LEU A 157 -19.61 1.75 -5.56
N LEU A 158 -18.71 2.73 -5.47
CA LEU A 158 -18.96 4.09 -5.93
C LEU A 158 -19.08 4.16 -7.46
N LEU A 159 -18.12 3.53 -8.16
CA LEU A 159 -18.00 3.59 -9.61
C LEU A 159 -18.92 2.60 -10.32
N LYS A 160 -19.39 1.56 -9.62
CA LYS A 160 -20.09 0.40 -10.19
C LYS A 160 -19.31 -0.25 -11.34
N ASN A 161 -17.99 -0.09 -11.34
CA ASN A 161 -17.09 -0.59 -12.36
C ASN A 161 -15.80 -1.07 -11.70
N LYS A 162 -15.72 -2.38 -11.59
CA LYS A 162 -14.60 -3.10 -10.97
C LYS A 162 -13.26 -2.86 -11.66
N LYS A 163 -13.22 -2.88 -13.00
CA LYS A 163 -11.97 -2.63 -13.75
C LYS A 163 -11.46 -1.22 -13.48
N LEU A 164 -12.36 -0.24 -13.47
CA LEU A 164 -12.01 1.14 -13.17
C LEU A 164 -11.54 1.31 -11.72
N ALA A 165 -12.18 0.65 -10.76
CA ALA A 165 -11.76 0.66 -9.35
C ALA A 165 -10.35 0.08 -9.15
N VAL A 166 -10.04 -1.03 -9.84
CA VAL A 166 -8.69 -1.63 -9.87
C VAL A 166 -7.66 -0.66 -10.42
N ILE A 167 -7.94 -0.01 -11.55
CA ILE A 167 -7.01 0.95 -12.17
C ILE A 167 -6.81 2.17 -11.26
N ILE A 168 -7.89 2.79 -10.79
CA ILE A 168 -7.84 4.02 -9.97
C ILE A 168 -7.14 3.76 -8.63
N SER A 169 -7.47 2.68 -7.92
CA SER A 169 -6.79 2.35 -6.65
C SER A 169 -5.29 2.14 -6.84
N SER A 170 -4.87 1.50 -7.94
CA SER A 170 -3.46 1.27 -8.26
C SER A 170 -2.71 2.55 -8.60
N ILE A 171 -3.35 3.46 -9.34
CA ILE A 171 -2.81 4.78 -9.67
C ILE A 171 -2.64 5.62 -8.38
N ILE A 172 -3.66 5.67 -7.53
CA ILE A 172 -3.60 6.38 -6.24
C ILE A 172 -2.47 5.82 -5.37
N PHE A 173 -2.35 4.49 -5.29
CA PHE A 173 -1.30 3.83 -4.53
C PHE A 173 0.09 4.27 -4.97
N GLY A 174 0.34 4.33 -6.29
CA GLY A 174 1.63 4.81 -6.79
C GLY A 174 1.85 6.30 -6.60
N PHE A 175 0.83 7.14 -6.71
CA PHE A 175 0.97 8.57 -6.45
C PHE A 175 1.38 8.90 -5.00
N LEU A 176 1.03 8.07 -4.02
CA LEU A 176 1.50 8.26 -2.65
C LEU A 176 3.01 8.05 -2.49
N HIS A 177 3.67 7.47 -3.49
CA HIS A 177 5.12 7.29 -3.54
C HIS A 177 5.84 8.46 -4.25
N ILE A 178 5.12 9.51 -4.67
CA ILE A 178 5.72 10.67 -5.34
C ILE A 178 6.77 11.38 -4.48
N GLY A 179 6.70 11.25 -3.15
CA GLY A 179 7.69 11.78 -2.21
C GLY A 179 9.11 11.23 -2.40
N TYR A 180 9.27 10.11 -3.10
CA TYR A 180 10.59 9.59 -3.48
C TYR A 180 11.23 10.38 -4.64
N GLY A 181 10.48 11.22 -5.36
CA GLY A 181 11.01 12.22 -6.28
C GLY A 181 11.45 11.69 -7.66
N THR A 182 11.16 10.45 -8.02
CA THR A 182 11.46 9.91 -9.36
C THR A 182 10.23 9.25 -9.98
N LEU A 183 10.17 9.24 -11.31
CA LEU A 183 9.09 8.56 -12.05
C LEU A 183 9.09 7.05 -11.78
N ILE A 184 10.27 6.44 -11.66
CA ILE A 184 10.46 5.01 -11.36
C ILE A 184 9.77 4.67 -10.02
N ASN A 185 9.93 5.54 -9.02
CA ASN A 185 9.32 5.35 -7.70
C ASN A 185 7.81 5.58 -7.67
N VAL A 186 7.19 6.10 -8.73
CA VAL A 186 5.73 6.20 -8.85
C VAL A 186 5.19 5.05 -9.70
N VAL A 187 5.75 4.84 -10.89
CA VAL A 187 5.27 3.84 -11.85
C VAL A 187 5.46 2.41 -11.32
N GLY A 188 6.57 2.11 -10.65
CA GLY A 188 6.80 0.80 -10.03
C GLY A 188 5.66 0.42 -9.07
N PRO A 189 5.37 1.25 -8.05
CA PRO A 189 4.23 1.04 -7.17
C PRO A 189 2.87 0.99 -7.87
N ILE A 190 2.60 1.74 -8.96
CA ILE A 190 1.36 1.58 -9.75
C ILE A 190 1.24 0.14 -10.27
N VAL A 191 2.32 -0.42 -10.83
CA VAL A 191 2.34 -1.78 -11.36
C VAL A 191 2.15 -2.82 -10.25
N ILE A 192 2.82 -2.65 -9.11
CA ILE A 192 2.65 -3.49 -7.92
C ILE A 192 1.19 -3.42 -7.43
N GLY A 193 0.64 -2.21 -7.35
CA GLY A 193 -0.76 -1.92 -7.05
C GLY A 193 -1.72 -2.72 -7.91
N LEU A 194 -1.49 -2.71 -9.22
CA LEU A 194 -2.32 -3.39 -10.20
C LEU A 194 -2.30 -4.91 -10.01
N VAL A 195 -1.11 -5.49 -9.84
CA VAL A 195 -0.96 -6.94 -9.62
C VAL A 195 -1.71 -7.36 -8.36
N PHE A 196 -1.53 -6.62 -7.25
CA PHE A 196 -2.18 -6.94 -5.98
C PHE A 196 -3.69 -6.70 -5.99
N ALA A 197 -4.17 -5.64 -6.63
CA ALA A 197 -5.61 -5.43 -6.79
C ALA A 197 -6.28 -6.58 -7.55
N VAL A 198 -5.66 -7.05 -8.64
CA VAL A 198 -6.15 -8.22 -9.41
C VAL A 198 -6.04 -9.51 -8.62
N GLN A 199 -4.94 -9.73 -7.86
CA GLN A 199 -4.82 -10.93 -7.03
C GLN A 199 -5.80 -10.91 -5.84
N TYR A 200 -6.06 -9.75 -5.23
CA TYR A 200 -7.06 -9.63 -4.16
C TYR A 200 -8.44 -9.96 -4.69
N ASP A 201 -8.75 -9.46 -5.88
CA ASP A 201 -10.01 -9.73 -6.53
C ASP A 201 -10.23 -11.23 -6.82
N LYS A 202 -9.15 -11.90 -7.25
CA LYS A 202 -9.16 -13.34 -7.54
C LYS A 202 -9.26 -14.20 -6.29
N TYR A 203 -8.42 -13.96 -5.29
CA TYR A 203 -8.28 -14.84 -4.13
C TYR A 203 -9.12 -14.42 -2.93
N ARG A 204 -9.61 -13.17 -2.87
CA ARG A 204 -10.36 -12.61 -1.73
C ARG A 204 -9.73 -12.96 -0.39
N ASN A 205 -8.41 -12.82 -0.30
CA ASN A 205 -7.66 -13.13 0.91
C ASN A 205 -6.52 -12.12 1.06
N ILE A 206 -6.68 -11.20 2.00
CA ILE A 206 -5.77 -10.08 2.22
C ILE A 206 -4.42 -10.54 2.76
N LYS A 207 -4.39 -11.66 3.50
CA LYS A 207 -3.15 -12.21 4.09
C LYS A 207 -2.15 -12.61 3.00
N ILE A 208 -2.62 -13.12 1.85
CA ILE A 208 -1.77 -13.43 0.69
C ILE A 208 -1.01 -12.18 0.23
N LEU A 209 -1.70 -11.05 0.14
CA LEU A 209 -1.10 -9.79 -0.32
C LEU A 209 -0.15 -9.22 0.72
N ILE A 210 -0.58 -9.20 1.99
CA ILE A 210 0.25 -8.72 3.11
C ILE A 210 1.59 -9.47 3.14
N MET A 211 1.55 -10.81 3.08
CA MET A 211 2.76 -11.63 3.07
C MET A 211 3.58 -11.40 1.80
N CYS A 212 2.95 -11.32 0.63
CA CYS A 212 3.67 -11.08 -0.62
C CYS A 212 4.36 -9.72 -0.64
N HIS A 213 3.69 -8.66 -0.19
CA HIS A 213 4.22 -7.30 -0.10
C HIS A 213 5.38 -7.23 0.88
N PHE A 214 5.17 -7.75 2.10
CA PHE A 214 6.22 -7.84 3.12
C PHE A 214 7.47 -8.55 2.58
N LEU A 215 7.31 -9.72 1.95
CA LEU A 215 8.42 -10.48 1.39
C LEU A 215 9.12 -9.73 0.24
N TRP A 216 8.34 -9.09 -0.63
CA TRP A 216 8.88 -8.30 -1.74
C TRP A 216 9.79 -7.19 -1.23
N ASP A 217 9.29 -6.37 -0.30
CA ASP A 217 10.04 -5.27 0.28
C ASP A 217 11.25 -5.77 1.07
N LEU A 218 11.09 -6.81 1.88
CA LEU A 218 12.17 -7.37 2.67
C LEU A 218 13.32 -7.85 1.79
N LEU A 219 13.03 -8.63 0.75
CA LEU A 219 14.04 -9.16 -0.17
C LEU A 219 14.72 -8.04 -0.95
N LEU A 220 13.94 -7.08 -1.47
CA LEU A 220 14.46 -5.95 -2.23
C LEU A 220 15.35 -5.04 -1.38
N LEU A 221 14.90 -4.70 -0.16
CA LEU A 221 15.66 -3.83 0.74
C LEU A 221 16.90 -4.53 1.26
N ILE A 222 16.83 -5.80 1.67
CA ILE A 222 18.02 -6.56 2.07
C ILE A 222 19.06 -6.57 0.95
N ALA A 223 18.65 -6.84 -0.31
CA ALA A 223 19.55 -6.83 -1.45
C ALA A 223 20.23 -5.47 -1.68
N LYS A 224 19.52 -4.36 -1.42
CA LYS A 224 20.04 -2.99 -1.54
C LYS A 224 20.82 -2.50 -0.30
N THR A 225 20.68 -3.17 0.83
CA THR A 225 21.37 -2.82 2.08
C THR A 225 22.57 -3.70 2.39
N ARG A 226 22.89 -4.67 1.53
CA ARG A 226 24.22 -5.26 1.49
C ARG A 226 25.25 -4.22 1.02
#